data_AF-A0A0F9D440-F1
#
_entry.id   AF-A0A0F9D440-F1
#
_cell.length_a   1.000
_cell.length_b   1.000
_cell.length_c   1.000
_cell.angle_alpha   90.00
_cell.angle_beta   90.00
_cell.angle_gamma   90.00
#
_symmetry.space_group_name_H-M   'P 1'
#
loop_
_entity.id
_entity.type
_entity.pdbx_description
1 polymer ?
#
loop_
_entity_poly.entity_id
_entity_poly.type
_entity_poly.pdbx_seq_one_letter_code
_entity_poly.pdbx_strand_id
1 'polypeptide(L)'
;MVDSDTRVAKVVSRSLPHAERPRVEHSVAILLPDGRVAASGSNGEYTAELYSPPYLFQGPRPQTSSAPATIPYGDGFQVSSPDAQDIAKVMLVRPATMTHQLDTEQRLVELDFEAGTDSLTVQAPANPNLAPPGFYMLFLVNSAGVPSEAVFSRLPCDSCDVDTDADTDRDGCTDGTELGPDETLGGRRNPNNFWDFYDTPDAAGVRDKT
;
A
#
# COMPACT_ATOMS: atom_id res chain seq x y z
N MET A 1 -3.16 20.71 32.02
CA MET A 1 -3.51 19.54 31.18
C MET A 1 -2.21 19.09 30.54
N VAL A 2 -1.66 17.97 31.00
CA VAL A 2 -0.44 17.41 30.43
C VAL A 2 -0.89 16.45 29.35
N ASP A 3 -0.44 16.70 28.11
CA ASP A 3 -0.59 15.79 26.99
C ASP A 3 0.09 14.46 27.33
N SER A 4 -0.70 13.39 27.41
CA SER A 4 -0.26 12.06 27.83
C SER A 4 0.35 11.23 26.68
N ASP A 5 0.48 11.80 25.48
CA ASP A 5 0.70 10.99 24.27
C ASP A 5 2.11 11.07 23.67
N THR A 6 3.09 11.64 24.39
CA THR A 6 4.48 11.61 23.92
C THR A 6 5.12 10.24 24.21
N ARG A 7 4.85 9.24 23.37
CA ARG A 7 5.67 8.02 23.32
C ARG A 7 7.04 8.40 22.79
N VAL A 8 8.04 8.52 23.66
CA VAL A 8 9.44 8.72 23.25
C VAL A 8 9.89 7.48 22.48
N ALA A 9 10.11 7.63 21.18
CA ALA A 9 10.68 6.56 20.36
C ALA A 9 12.08 6.22 20.87
N LYS A 10 12.26 5.00 21.40
CA LYS A 10 13.59 4.49 21.70
C LYS A 10 14.28 4.16 20.39
N VAL A 11 15.24 4.98 19.97
CA VAL A 11 16.06 4.69 18.79
C VAL A 11 17.01 3.54 19.13
N VAL A 12 16.81 2.40 18.49
CA VAL A 12 17.72 1.24 18.58
C VAL A 12 18.18 0.90 17.16
N SER A 13 19.46 1.09 16.87
CA SER A 13 20.06 0.63 15.62
C SER A 13 20.52 -0.82 15.77
N ARG A 14 20.27 -1.65 14.76
CA ARG A 14 20.81 -3.01 14.64
C ARG A 14 21.46 -3.18 13.27
N SER A 15 22.57 -3.90 13.20
CA SER A 15 23.15 -4.30 11.92
C SER A 15 22.27 -5.37 11.27
N LEU A 16 22.03 -5.21 9.97
CA LEU A 16 21.27 -6.14 9.14
C LEU A 16 22.19 -6.71 8.05
N PRO A 17 21.81 -7.79 7.36
CA PRO A 17 22.48 -8.21 6.13
C PRO A 17 22.62 -7.03 5.14
N HIS A 18 23.76 -6.93 4.48
CA HIS A 18 24.02 -5.86 3.52
C HIS A 18 23.55 -6.24 2.12
N ALA A 19 23.26 -5.25 1.28
CA ALA A 19 23.03 -5.47 -0.15
C ALA A 19 24.30 -5.96 -0.84
N GLU A 20 24.18 -6.90 -1.78
CA GLU A 20 25.29 -7.40 -2.59
C GLU A 20 25.79 -6.34 -3.58
N ARG A 21 24.90 -5.44 -4.03
CA ARG A 21 25.21 -4.35 -4.96
C ARG A 21 25.12 -2.99 -4.27
N PRO A 22 26.07 -2.06 -4.51
CA PRO A 22 25.96 -0.69 -4.02
C PRO A 22 24.74 0.03 -4.58
N ARG A 23 23.91 0.58 -3.68
CA ARG A 23 22.74 1.42 -4.01
C ARG A 23 23.07 2.87 -3.66
N VAL A 24 23.32 3.71 -4.68
CA VAL A 24 23.74 5.12 -4.52
C VAL A 24 22.79 6.05 -5.29
N GLU A 25 23.31 7.02 -6.05
CA GLU A 25 22.55 7.88 -6.96
C GLU A 25 21.63 7.06 -7.88
N HIS A 26 20.40 7.55 -8.12
CA HIS A 26 19.37 6.87 -8.93
C HIS A 26 18.97 5.46 -8.42
N SER A 27 19.09 5.21 -7.11
CA SER A 27 18.53 4.01 -6.49
C SER A 27 17.23 4.30 -5.73
N VAL A 28 16.44 3.25 -5.50
CA VAL A 28 15.18 3.28 -4.75
C VAL A 28 15.10 2.09 -3.79
N ALA A 29 14.30 2.21 -2.72
CA ALA A 29 14.05 1.14 -1.76
C ALA A 29 12.57 1.15 -1.31
N ILE A 30 11.72 0.33 -1.93
CA ILE A 30 10.26 0.35 -1.72
C ILE A 30 9.79 -0.83 -0.86
N LEU A 31 8.79 -0.60 -0.02
CA LEU A 31 8.07 -1.67 0.69
C LEU A 31 7.14 -2.41 -0.29
N LEU A 32 7.19 -3.74 -0.27
CA LEU A 32 6.31 -4.61 -1.05
C LEU A 32 5.10 -5.06 -0.22
N PRO A 33 3.96 -5.42 -0.86
CA PRO A 33 2.77 -5.95 -0.18
C PRO A 33 3.04 -7.21 0.66
N ASP A 34 4.06 -7.99 0.33
CA ASP A 34 4.44 -9.17 1.09
C ASP A 34 5.36 -8.88 2.29
N GLY A 35 5.61 -7.60 2.61
CA GLY A 35 6.47 -7.21 3.73
C GLY A 35 7.97 -7.34 3.45
N ARG A 36 8.39 -7.58 2.21
CA ARG A 36 9.80 -7.42 1.82
C ARG A 36 10.09 -5.98 1.39
N VAL A 37 11.36 -5.64 1.29
CA VAL A 37 11.81 -4.37 0.70
C VAL A 37 12.54 -4.66 -0.61
N ALA A 38 12.12 -4.03 -1.70
CA ALA A 38 12.84 -4.11 -2.97
C ALA A 38 13.79 -2.92 -3.10
N ALA A 39 15.08 -3.20 -3.21
CA ALA A 39 16.11 -2.21 -3.52
C ALA A 39 16.55 -2.35 -4.98
N SER A 40 16.51 -1.27 -5.75
CA SER A 40 16.79 -1.30 -7.19
C SER A 40 17.48 -0.02 -7.68
N GLY A 41 18.02 -0.07 -8.90
CA GLY A 41 18.73 1.04 -9.52
C GLY A 41 20.11 1.28 -8.92
N SER A 42 20.67 2.45 -9.20
CA SER A 42 22.08 2.86 -9.10
C SER A 42 22.71 3.08 -10.48
N ASN A 43 23.66 4.03 -10.58
CA ASN A 43 24.30 4.39 -11.84
C ASN A 43 25.03 3.19 -12.47
N GLY A 44 24.46 2.64 -13.55
CA GLY A 44 25.00 1.47 -14.26
C GLY A 44 24.67 0.12 -13.60
N GLU A 45 23.73 0.09 -12.66
CA GLU A 45 23.23 -1.13 -12.01
C GLU A 45 21.74 -1.33 -12.34
N TYR A 46 21.41 -2.45 -12.96
CA TYR A 46 20.08 -2.73 -13.52
C TYR A 46 19.37 -3.88 -12.79
N THR A 47 19.94 -4.40 -11.71
CA THR A 47 19.34 -5.46 -10.90
C THR A 47 18.51 -4.89 -9.75
N ALA A 48 17.60 -5.72 -9.24
CA ALA A 48 16.88 -5.49 -7.99
C ALA A 48 17.23 -6.58 -6.98
N GLU A 49 17.24 -6.22 -5.69
CA GLU A 49 17.44 -7.14 -4.57
C GLU A 49 16.24 -7.07 -3.65
N LEU A 50 15.80 -8.24 -3.16
CA LEU A 50 14.72 -8.34 -2.19
C LEU A 50 15.31 -8.59 -0.81
N TYR A 51 15.11 -7.64 0.08
CA TYR A 51 15.45 -7.76 1.47
C TYR A 51 14.26 -8.35 2.25
N SER A 52 14.48 -9.51 2.89
CA SER A 52 13.52 -10.13 3.80
C SER A 52 13.84 -9.72 5.24
N PRO A 53 13.04 -8.86 5.89
CA PRO A 53 13.34 -8.39 7.24
C PRO A 53 13.21 -9.50 8.30
N PRO A 54 13.85 -9.35 9.48
CA PRO A 54 13.87 -10.40 10.52
C PRO A 54 12.49 -10.87 10.98
N TYR A 55 11.47 -10.02 10.91
CA TYR A 55 10.09 -10.40 11.28
C TYR A 55 9.53 -11.54 10.42
N LEU A 56 9.98 -11.70 9.17
CA LEU A 56 9.51 -12.79 8.30
C LEU A 56 10.04 -14.17 8.73
N PHE A 57 10.94 -14.22 9.71
CA PHE A 57 11.53 -15.43 10.26
C PHE A 57 11.12 -15.72 11.71
N GLN A 58 10.13 -14.99 12.24
CA GLN A 58 9.70 -15.09 13.65
C GLN A 58 8.46 -15.98 13.88
N GLY A 59 7.95 -16.63 12.84
CA GLY A 59 6.81 -17.55 12.95
C GLY A 59 5.83 -17.43 11.78
N PRO A 60 4.65 -18.04 11.88
CA PRO A 60 3.60 -17.89 10.89
C PRO A 60 3.11 -16.44 10.83
N ARG A 61 2.73 -16.02 9.62
CA ARG A 61 2.14 -14.71 9.37
C ARG A 61 0.63 -14.78 9.61
N PRO A 62 0.00 -13.73 10.19
CA PRO A 62 -1.45 -13.67 10.27
C PRO A 62 -2.06 -13.60 8.86
N GLN A 63 -3.25 -14.18 8.69
CA GLN A 63 -3.97 -14.17 7.42
C GLN A 63 -5.07 -13.10 7.44
N THR A 64 -5.14 -12.30 6.38
CA THR A 64 -6.30 -11.44 6.10
C THR A 64 -7.23 -12.16 5.13
N SER A 65 -8.42 -12.53 5.59
CA SER A 65 -9.42 -13.21 4.74
C SER A 65 -10.18 -12.22 3.86
N SER A 66 -10.50 -11.03 4.39
CA SER A 66 -11.15 -9.96 3.62
C SER A 66 -11.00 -8.61 4.32
N ALA A 67 -10.92 -7.54 3.54
CA ALA A 67 -11.04 -6.16 4.00
C ALA A 67 -11.82 -5.34 2.94
N PRO A 68 -12.41 -4.19 3.30
CA PRO A 68 -13.11 -3.34 2.34
C PRO A 68 -12.13 -2.76 1.31
N ALA A 69 -12.54 -2.71 0.04
CA ALA A 69 -11.79 -2.02 -1.00
C ALA A 69 -11.76 -0.50 -0.78
N THR A 70 -12.79 0.05 -0.13
CA THR A 70 -12.88 1.47 0.25
C THR A 70 -13.20 1.58 1.73
N ILE A 71 -12.45 2.42 2.45
CA ILE A 71 -12.62 2.67 3.88
C ILE A 71 -13.08 4.13 4.05
N PRO A 72 -14.34 4.40 4.46
CA PRO A 72 -14.78 5.75 4.75
C PRO A 72 -14.05 6.34 5.96
N TYR A 73 -13.75 7.63 5.94
CA TYR A 73 -13.14 8.30 7.09
C TYR A 73 -14.07 8.30 8.30
N GLY A 74 -13.48 8.19 9.49
CA GLY A 74 -14.17 8.37 10.77
C GLY A 74 -15.11 7.23 11.18
N ASP A 75 -15.45 6.31 10.27
CA ASP A 75 -16.33 5.18 10.54
C ASP A 75 -15.56 3.90 10.90
N GLY A 76 -16.24 2.97 11.57
CA GLY A 76 -15.73 1.62 11.82
C GLY A 76 -15.88 0.72 10.59
N PHE A 77 -14.92 -0.17 10.36
CA PHE A 77 -14.96 -1.15 9.28
C PHE A 77 -14.46 -2.53 9.74
N GLN A 78 -14.91 -3.59 9.06
CA GLN A 78 -14.57 -4.97 9.43
C GLN A 78 -13.38 -5.49 8.61
N VAL A 79 -12.42 -6.12 9.29
CA VAL A 79 -11.38 -6.95 8.65
C VAL A 79 -11.51 -8.38 9.15
N SER A 80 -11.72 -9.33 8.25
CA SER A 80 -11.88 -10.75 8.62
C SER A 80 -10.51 -11.42 8.68
N SER A 81 -10.24 -12.15 9.76
CA SER A 81 -9.00 -12.89 9.97
C SER A 81 -9.23 -14.05 10.94
N PRO A 82 -8.82 -15.29 10.60
CA PRO A 82 -8.88 -16.40 11.55
C PRO A 82 -7.95 -16.17 12.76
N ASP A 83 -6.98 -15.26 12.63
CA ASP A 83 -5.98 -14.95 13.64
C ASP A 83 -6.33 -13.68 14.44
N ALA A 84 -7.57 -13.17 14.36
CA ALA A 84 -7.99 -11.89 14.92
C ALA A 84 -7.59 -11.68 16.39
N GLN A 85 -7.66 -12.74 17.21
CA GLN A 85 -7.31 -12.68 18.64
C GLN A 85 -5.80 -12.54 18.92
N ASP A 86 -4.93 -12.85 17.96
CA ASP A 86 -3.47 -12.68 18.08
C ASP A 86 -2.96 -11.37 17.44
N ILE A 87 -3.85 -10.59 16.84
CA ILE A 87 -3.49 -9.31 16.22
C ILE A 87 -3.20 -8.28 17.30
N ALA A 88 -2.00 -7.70 17.23
CA ALA A 88 -1.56 -6.64 18.12
C ALA A 88 -1.64 -5.25 17.47
N LYS A 89 -1.59 -5.17 16.13
CA LYS A 89 -1.70 -3.90 15.39
C LYS A 89 -2.41 -4.07 14.05
N VAL A 90 -3.12 -3.03 13.65
CA VAL A 90 -3.62 -2.84 12.28
C VAL A 90 -2.94 -1.59 11.72
N MET A 91 -2.28 -1.72 10.57
CA MET A 91 -1.48 -0.65 9.98
C MET A 91 -1.94 -0.36 8.56
N LEU A 92 -2.17 0.91 8.23
CA LEU A 92 -2.22 1.38 6.85
C LEU A 92 -0.86 1.94 6.45
N VAL A 93 -0.32 1.47 5.33
CA VAL A 93 0.93 1.97 4.74
C VAL A 93 0.64 2.51 3.35
N ARG A 94 0.86 3.81 3.15
CA ARG A 94 0.77 4.38 1.80
C ARG A 94 1.95 3.88 0.96
N PRO A 95 1.72 3.37 -0.26
CA PRO A 95 2.80 2.97 -1.15
C PRO A 95 3.77 4.13 -1.40
N ALA A 96 5.05 3.79 -1.42
CA ALA A 96 6.13 4.73 -1.68
C ALA A 96 6.14 5.15 -3.16
N THR A 97 6.44 6.42 -3.44
CA THR A 97 6.87 6.87 -4.78
C THR A 97 8.22 7.53 -4.64
N MET A 98 9.25 6.88 -5.18
CA MET A 98 10.63 7.22 -4.84
C MET A 98 11.42 7.60 -6.08
N THR A 99 12.13 8.72 -6.00
CA THR A 99 13.19 9.06 -6.94
C THR A 99 14.19 9.99 -6.27
N HIS A 100 15.47 9.91 -6.65
CA HIS A 100 16.52 10.80 -6.11
C HIS A 100 16.51 10.87 -4.57
N GLN A 101 16.32 9.71 -3.93
CA GLN A 101 16.26 9.55 -2.46
C GLN A 101 15.11 10.33 -1.79
N LEU A 102 14.13 10.78 -2.56
CA LEU A 102 12.95 11.48 -2.10
C LEU A 102 11.73 10.57 -2.23
N ASP A 103 10.98 10.45 -1.14
CA ASP A 103 9.66 9.85 -1.07
C ASP A 103 8.75 10.78 -0.25
N THR A 104 7.71 11.31 -0.89
CA THR A 104 6.73 12.20 -0.25
C THR A 104 5.42 11.48 0.07
N GLU A 105 5.28 10.22 -0.34
CA GLU A 105 4.03 9.48 -0.25
C GLU A 105 4.01 8.56 0.96
N GLN A 106 5.08 7.79 1.18
CA GLN A 106 5.09 6.75 2.20
C GLN A 106 4.80 7.32 3.60
N ARG A 107 3.78 6.76 4.23
CA ARG A 107 3.39 7.05 5.61
C ARG A 107 2.82 5.80 6.24
N LEU A 108 2.96 5.72 7.55
CA LEU A 108 2.46 4.63 8.38
C LEU A 108 1.40 5.19 9.33
N VAL A 109 0.20 4.61 9.30
CA VAL A 109 -0.93 4.99 10.16
C VAL A 109 -1.36 3.75 10.93
N GLU A 110 -1.13 3.75 12.24
CA GLU A 110 -1.65 2.73 13.15
C GLU A 110 -3.14 3.01 13.42
N LEU A 111 -3.98 1.99 13.34
CA LEU A 111 -5.42 2.10 13.57
C LEU A 111 -5.81 1.42 14.88
N ASP A 112 -6.75 2.03 15.58
CA ASP A 112 -7.42 1.41 16.72
C ASP A 112 -8.38 0.31 16.24
N PHE A 113 -8.53 -0.75 17.03
CA PHE A 113 -9.43 -1.85 16.70
C PHE A 113 -9.87 -2.62 17.95
N GLU A 114 -10.98 -3.35 17.80
CA GLU A 114 -11.44 -4.37 18.74
C GLU A 114 -11.39 -5.75 18.08
N ALA A 115 -10.80 -6.73 18.77
CA ALA A 115 -10.68 -8.10 18.28
C ALA A 115 -11.92 -8.94 18.64
N GLY A 116 -12.61 -9.44 17.63
CA GLY A 116 -13.61 -10.50 17.72
C GLY A 116 -13.01 -11.89 17.47
N THR A 117 -13.85 -12.92 17.40
CA THR A 117 -13.40 -14.31 17.24
C THR A 117 -12.64 -14.56 15.93
N ASP A 118 -13.14 -14.02 14.82
CA ASP A 118 -12.66 -14.24 13.45
C ASP A 118 -12.60 -12.94 12.62
N SER A 119 -12.73 -11.80 13.30
CA SER A 119 -12.74 -10.48 12.67
C SER A 119 -12.29 -9.40 13.64
N LEU A 120 -11.86 -8.29 13.08
CA LEU A 120 -11.47 -7.07 13.77
C LEU A 120 -12.46 -5.97 13.39
N THR A 121 -13.00 -5.26 14.37
CA THR A 121 -13.69 -4.00 14.15
C THR A 121 -12.66 -2.89 14.25
N VAL A 122 -12.27 -2.32 13.11
CA VAL A 122 -11.19 -1.35 12.99
C VAL A 122 -11.76 0.05 12.82
N GLN A 123 -11.19 1.03 13.50
CA GLN A 123 -11.57 2.43 13.39
C GLN A 123 -10.78 3.10 12.26
N ALA A 124 -11.48 3.62 11.25
CA ALA A 124 -10.83 4.40 10.20
C ALA A 124 -10.27 5.71 10.76
N PRO A 125 -9.18 6.25 10.17
CA PRO A 125 -8.71 7.59 10.49
C PRO A 125 -9.84 8.61 10.34
N ALA A 126 -9.93 9.59 11.23
CA ALA A 126 -10.92 10.66 11.10
C ALA A 126 -10.38 11.89 10.35
N ASN A 127 -9.05 12.05 10.28
CA ASN A 127 -8.41 13.24 9.74
C ASN A 127 -7.65 12.93 8.45
N PRO A 128 -8.11 13.42 7.28
CA PRO A 128 -7.44 13.22 6.01
C PRO A 128 -6.06 13.90 5.92
N ASN A 129 -5.70 14.80 6.84
CA ASN A 129 -4.32 15.33 6.87
C ASN A 129 -3.33 14.31 7.45
N LEU A 130 -3.78 13.41 8.32
CA LEU A 130 -2.96 12.34 8.89
C LEU A 130 -2.86 11.17 7.91
N ALA A 131 -4.00 10.80 7.32
CA ALA A 131 -4.10 9.77 6.29
C ALA A 131 -4.77 10.36 5.03
N PRO A 132 -4.04 10.99 4.11
CA PRO A 132 -4.62 11.60 2.91
C PRO A 132 -5.28 10.58 2.00
N PRO A 133 -6.28 11.01 1.20
CA PRO A 133 -6.96 10.14 0.25
C PRO A 133 -5.99 9.41 -0.68
N GLY A 134 -6.35 8.19 -1.06
CA GLY A 134 -5.54 7.33 -1.93
C GLY A 134 -5.49 5.87 -1.46
N PHE A 135 -4.66 5.07 -2.12
CA PHE A 135 -4.48 3.66 -1.81
C PHE A 135 -3.51 3.45 -0.65
N TYR A 136 -3.84 2.46 0.17
CA TYR A 136 -3.04 2.01 1.30
C TYR A 136 -2.95 0.49 1.29
N MET A 137 -1.77 -0.01 1.65
CA MET A 137 -1.57 -1.39 2.05
C MET A 137 -2.02 -1.55 3.50
N LEU A 138 -3.03 -2.38 3.74
CA LEU A 138 -3.49 -2.77 5.08
C LEU A 138 -2.75 -4.02 5.52
N PHE A 139 -2.01 -3.91 6.63
CA PHE A 139 -1.32 -5.02 7.28
C PHE A 139 -1.94 -5.32 8.65
N LEU A 140 -2.12 -6.60 8.94
CA LEU A 140 -2.32 -7.09 10.29
C LEU A 140 -0.95 -7.50 10.86
N VAL A 141 -0.63 -7.09 12.08
CA VAL A 141 0.61 -7.47 12.76
C VAL A 141 0.26 -8.23 14.03
N ASN A 142 0.76 -9.46 14.15
CA ASN A 142 0.50 -10.29 15.31
C ASN A 142 1.34 -9.88 16.53
N SER A 143 1.07 -10.51 17.68
CA SER A 143 1.78 -10.26 18.95
C SER A 143 3.29 -10.52 18.89
N ALA A 144 3.76 -11.36 17.96
CA ALA A 144 5.18 -11.62 17.70
C ALA A 144 5.83 -10.58 16.76
N GLY A 145 5.06 -9.60 16.25
CA GLY A 145 5.56 -8.58 15.33
C GLY A 145 5.68 -9.04 13.88
N VAL A 146 5.03 -10.15 13.51
CA VAL A 146 5.01 -10.69 12.14
C VAL A 146 3.81 -10.08 11.38
N PRO A 147 4.04 -9.42 10.23
CA PRO A 147 2.96 -8.85 9.43
C PRO A 147 2.31 -9.89 8.50
N SER A 148 1.03 -9.73 8.23
CA SER A 148 0.31 -10.39 7.13
C SER A 148 0.89 -10.00 5.78
N GLU A 149 0.45 -10.63 4.70
CA GLU A 149 0.48 -9.96 3.40
C GLU A 149 -0.54 -8.83 3.40
N ALA A 150 -0.23 -7.75 2.68
CA ALA A 150 -1.11 -6.61 2.58
C ALA A 150 -2.30 -6.89 1.68
N VAL A 151 -3.43 -6.29 2.05
CA VAL A 151 -4.55 -6.07 1.14
C VAL A 151 -4.66 -4.59 0.83
N PHE A 152 -5.01 -4.22 -0.40
CA PHE A 152 -5.17 -2.81 -0.75
C PHE A 152 -6.56 -2.32 -0.37
N SER A 153 -6.61 -1.17 0.29
CA SER A 153 -7.82 -0.42 0.58
C SER A 153 -7.61 1.05 0.22
N ARG A 154 -8.65 1.70 -0.29
CA ARG A 154 -8.64 3.12 -0.66
C ARG A 154 -9.32 3.95 0.41
N LEU A 155 -8.67 5.01 0.87
CA LEU A 155 -9.36 6.10 1.56
C LEU A 155 -9.93 7.03 0.49
N PRO A 156 -11.25 7.28 0.48
CA PRO A 156 -11.90 8.10 -0.54
C PRO A 156 -11.46 9.55 -0.41
N CYS A 157 -11.82 10.35 -1.39
CA CYS A 157 -11.59 11.77 -1.36
C CYS A 157 -12.92 12.48 -1.48
N ASP A 158 -13.60 12.81 -0.37
CA ASP A 158 -14.96 13.34 -0.45
C ASP A 158 -15.10 14.61 -1.32
N SER A 159 -14.05 15.41 -1.45
CA SER A 159 -14.01 16.61 -2.30
C SER A 159 -13.43 16.39 -3.70
N CYS A 160 -12.82 15.24 -3.98
CA CYS A 160 -12.40 14.87 -5.33
C CYS A 160 -13.21 13.68 -5.90
N ASP A 161 -14.05 13.00 -5.14
CA ASP A 161 -14.97 11.97 -5.64
C ASP A 161 -16.35 12.54 -6.01
N VAL A 162 -16.47 13.87 -6.14
CA VAL A 162 -17.50 14.43 -7.02
C VAL A 162 -17.12 14.08 -8.44
N ASP A 163 -17.59 12.92 -8.88
CA ASP A 163 -17.49 12.43 -10.25
C ASP A 163 -18.32 13.31 -11.20
N THR A 164 -17.73 14.46 -11.52
CA THR A 164 -17.97 15.20 -12.76
C THR A 164 -16.71 15.23 -13.60
N ASP A 165 -15.71 14.43 -13.23
CA ASP A 165 -14.42 14.39 -13.89
C ASP A 165 -14.58 13.60 -15.18
N ALA A 166 -13.94 14.03 -16.26
CA ALA A 166 -13.99 13.28 -17.53
C ALA A 166 -13.03 12.08 -17.53
N ASP A 167 -12.37 11.84 -16.40
CA ASP A 167 -11.29 10.89 -16.11
C ASP A 167 -11.62 10.25 -14.75
N THR A 168 -12.32 9.10 -14.79
CA THR A 168 -12.97 8.41 -13.67
C THR A 168 -11.95 7.79 -12.71
N ASP A 169 -10.84 7.26 -13.24
CA ASP A 169 -9.80 6.64 -12.42
C ASP A 169 -8.58 7.53 -12.14
N ARG A 170 -8.47 8.68 -12.83
CA ARG A 170 -7.44 9.71 -12.65
C ARG A 170 -6.04 9.26 -12.97
N ASP A 171 -5.89 8.40 -13.97
CA ASP A 171 -4.59 8.04 -14.51
C ASP A 171 -3.99 9.14 -15.43
N GLY A 172 -4.80 10.15 -15.79
CA GLY A 172 -4.43 11.29 -16.64
C GLY A 172 -4.98 11.22 -18.07
N CYS A 173 -5.73 10.17 -18.43
CA CYS A 173 -6.50 10.04 -19.65
C CYS A 173 -8.00 10.19 -19.38
N THR A 174 -8.75 10.84 -20.28
CA THR A 174 -10.21 10.92 -20.11
C THR A 174 -10.87 9.59 -20.48
N ASP A 175 -11.97 9.21 -19.81
CA ASP A 175 -12.78 8.01 -20.08
C ASP A 175 -13.12 7.87 -21.57
N GLY A 176 -13.40 8.99 -22.23
CA GLY A 176 -13.71 9.02 -23.66
C GLY A 176 -12.50 8.66 -24.55
N THR A 177 -11.30 9.01 -24.10
CA THR A 177 -10.05 8.63 -24.76
C THR A 177 -9.70 7.17 -24.49
N GLU A 178 -9.97 6.70 -23.27
CA GLU A 178 -9.75 5.31 -22.84
C GLU A 178 -10.68 4.30 -23.50
N LEU A 179 -11.94 4.68 -23.72
CA LEU A 179 -12.87 3.89 -24.54
C LEU A 179 -12.61 4.04 -26.05
N GLY A 180 -11.68 4.92 -26.43
CA GLY A 180 -11.30 5.19 -27.81
C GLY A 180 -10.60 4.01 -28.48
N PRO A 181 -10.60 3.96 -29.82
CA PRO A 181 -9.95 2.87 -30.56
C PRO A 181 -8.42 3.00 -30.67
N ASP A 182 -7.85 4.16 -30.31
CA ASP A 182 -6.43 4.47 -30.49
C ASP A 182 -5.63 4.24 -29.19
N GLU A 183 -4.95 3.10 -29.14
CA GLU A 183 -4.11 2.69 -28.00
C GLU A 183 -2.93 3.63 -27.74
N THR A 184 -2.51 4.43 -28.73
CA THR A 184 -1.39 5.38 -28.56
C THR A 184 -1.78 6.65 -27.82
N LEU A 185 -3.09 6.92 -27.73
CA LEU A 185 -3.67 8.03 -27.00
C LEU A 185 -4.30 7.59 -25.66
N GLY A 186 -4.24 6.30 -25.33
CA GLY A 186 -4.82 5.73 -24.10
C GLY A 186 -6.05 4.83 -24.32
N GLY A 187 -6.48 4.61 -25.56
CA GLY A 187 -7.67 3.82 -25.89
C GLY A 187 -7.59 2.31 -25.59
N ARG A 188 -8.77 1.67 -25.58
CA ARG A 188 -9.04 0.25 -25.22
C ARG A 188 -8.68 -0.11 -23.78
N ARG A 189 -8.90 0.83 -22.87
CA ARG A 189 -8.72 0.69 -21.42
C ARG A 189 -10.06 0.67 -20.70
N ASN A 190 -10.05 0.25 -19.43
CA ASN A 190 -11.17 0.24 -18.52
C ASN A 190 -11.11 1.49 -17.64
N PRO A 191 -12.03 2.46 -17.83
CA PRO A 191 -12.02 3.74 -17.09
C PRO A 191 -12.27 3.63 -15.59
N ASN A 192 -12.54 2.42 -15.09
CA ASN A 192 -12.71 2.17 -13.67
C ASN A 192 -11.51 1.44 -13.05
N ASN A 193 -10.47 1.14 -13.84
CA ASN A 193 -9.32 0.37 -13.40
C ASN A 193 -8.02 1.15 -13.58
N PHE A 194 -7.72 1.94 -12.54
CA PHE A 194 -6.49 2.71 -12.35
C PHE A 194 -5.17 1.99 -12.72
N TRP A 195 -5.15 0.65 -12.71
CA TRP A 195 -3.93 -0.14 -12.92
C TRP A 195 -3.72 -0.61 -14.37
N ASP A 196 -4.67 -0.41 -15.28
CA ASP A 196 -4.57 -0.94 -16.64
C ASP A 196 -3.54 -0.20 -17.53
N PHE A 197 -3.04 0.95 -17.09
CA PHE A 197 -1.89 1.64 -17.66
C PHE A 197 -0.65 0.73 -17.79
N TYR A 198 -0.52 -0.28 -16.90
CA TYR A 198 0.62 -1.21 -16.86
C TYR A 198 0.45 -2.47 -17.71
N ASP A 199 -0.65 -2.63 -18.45
CA ASP A 199 -0.86 -3.83 -19.24
C ASP A 199 0.10 -3.90 -20.43
N THR A 200 1.12 -4.75 -20.31
CA THR A 200 1.94 -5.17 -21.44
C THR A 200 1.09 -6.04 -22.37
N PRO A 201 1.03 -5.74 -23.68
CA PRO A 201 0.26 -6.57 -24.61
C PRO A 201 0.78 -8.00 -24.60
N ASP A 202 -0.13 -8.96 -24.65
CA ASP A 202 0.26 -10.35 -24.89
C ASP A 202 0.87 -10.51 -26.30
N ALA A 203 1.37 -11.72 -26.61
CA ALA A 203 1.97 -12.01 -27.91
C ALA A 203 1.00 -11.83 -29.10
N ALA A 204 -0.30 -11.72 -28.85
CA ALA A 204 -1.33 -11.44 -29.85
C ALA A 204 -1.69 -9.94 -29.92
N GLY A 205 -1.03 -9.08 -29.15
CA GLY A 205 -1.35 -7.66 -29.07
C GLY A 205 -2.61 -7.37 -28.26
N VAL A 206 -3.15 -8.38 -27.57
CA VAL A 206 -4.33 -8.23 -26.73
C VAL A 206 -3.86 -7.78 -25.36
N ARG A 207 -4.23 -6.55 -25.00
CA ARG A 207 -4.21 -6.07 -23.63
C ARG A 207 -5.54 -6.49 -23.01
N ASP A 208 -5.48 -7.00 -21.80
CA ASP A 208 -6.60 -7.59 -21.04
C ASP A 208 -6.85 -9.11 -21.23
N LYS A 209 -6.48 -9.88 -20.21
CA LYS A 209 -7.24 -11.04 -19.74
C LYS A 209 -7.19 -11.09 -18.21
N THR A 210 -8.34 -10.71 -17.64
CA THR A 210 -8.86 -10.94 -16.27
C THR A 210 -8.33 -10.06 -15.15
#